data_AF-A0A433IZA7-F1
#
_entry.id   AF-A0A433IZA7-F1
#
_cell.length_a   1.000
_cell.length_b   1.000
_cell.length_c   1.000
_cell.angle_alpha   90.00
_cell.angle_beta   90.00
_cell.angle_gamma   90.00
#
_symmetry.space_group_name_H-M   'P 1'
#
loop_
_entity.id
_entity.type
_entity.pdbx_description
1 polymer ?
#
loop_
_entity_poly.entity_id
_entity_poly.type
_entity_poly.pdbx_seq_one_letter_code
_entity_poly.pdbx_strand_id
1 'polypeptide(L)'
;MDALSRNGALAGRLARGDRRVEGDAPSVAADVTANPGKLPELIACLFDADPSVRMRAADSLERVSRGNPGWLDPHIEHLLTDAVAIEQAEVRWHLAQTMPRLTLNDDQRHRAAVLLADWFENSPSRIVKASALQAVVDLAERDPELRATAAEMLGRAMRSDVPSLAERARRILKPFEVDAATLSAALAPREHSGLTLSVLPERLAVAQLPPEEGLPSWLDWTDPLVGATRTGEELSILCREDRVPDHVRAQKGWRAFKVEGPLDFSLFGVLARIAVPLAQAHVPIFAISTYDTEYVLVRADDLDRAAEVLAQICTVVRKDA
;
A
#
# COMPACT_ATOMS: atom_id res chain seq x y z
N MET A 1 -28.38 10.53 1.16
CA MET A 1 -28.36 9.52 0.07
C MET A 1 -29.37 9.88 -1.04
N ASP A 2 -29.53 11.16 -1.40
CA ASP A 2 -30.54 11.56 -2.40
C ASP A 2 -30.24 12.90 -3.10
N ALA A 3 -29.10 12.97 -3.79
CA ALA A 3 -28.78 14.11 -4.67
C ALA A 3 -28.00 13.73 -5.96
N LEU A 4 -27.58 12.47 -6.12
CA LEU A 4 -26.73 12.02 -7.23
C LEU A 4 -27.48 11.24 -8.33
N SER A 5 -28.82 11.13 -8.27
CA SER A 5 -29.62 10.38 -9.26
C SER A 5 -30.08 11.19 -10.48
N ARG A 6 -29.49 12.35 -10.78
CA ARG A 6 -29.77 13.04 -12.04
C ARG A 6 -28.74 12.62 -13.07
N ASN A 7 -29.13 11.66 -13.90
CA ASN A 7 -28.45 11.28 -15.13
C ASN A 7 -28.29 12.55 -15.99
N GLY A 8 -27.12 13.17 -15.87
CA GLY A 8 -26.84 14.51 -16.36
C GLY A 8 -26.78 14.58 -17.88
N ALA A 9 -26.90 15.79 -18.43
CA ALA A 9 -26.74 16.03 -19.86
C ALA A 9 -25.36 15.56 -20.37
N LEU A 10 -24.33 15.60 -19.52
CA LEU A 10 -23.00 15.09 -19.81
C LEU A 10 -22.92 13.57 -19.81
N ALA A 11 -23.52 12.87 -18.85
CA ALA A 11 -23.52 11.40 -18.81
C ALA A 11 -24.14 10.83 -20.10
N GLY A 12 -25.27 11.39 -20.54
CA GLY A 12 -25.93 11.01 -21.79
C GLY A 12 -25.13 11.33 -23.06
N ARG A 13 -24.15 12.24 -23.01
CA ARG A 13 -23.20 12.50 -24.10
C ARG A 13 -22.01 11.56 -24.04
N LEU A 14 -21.43 11.40 -22.85
CA LEU A 14 -20.32 10.49 -22.57
C LEU A 14 -20.70 9.03 -22.86
N ALA A 15 -21.97 8.66 -22.78
CA ALA A 15 -22.44 7.32 -23.17
C ALA A 15 -22.41 7.08 -24.70
N ARG A 16 -22.44 8.14 -25.53
CA ARG A 16 -22.54 8.01 -26.99
C ARG A 16 -21.20 7.63 -27.65
N GLY A 17 -21.29 6.87 -28.73
CA GLY A 17 -20.14 6.50 -29.58
C GLY A 17 -19.57 5.11 -29.29
N ASP A 18 -18.82 4.58 -30.26
CA ASP A 18 -18.16 3.27 -30.16
C ASP A 18 -17.13 3.27 -29.01
N ARG A 19 -17.09 2.20 -28.22
CA ARG A 19 -16.13 2.00 -27.12
C ARG A 19 -14.69 1.92 -27.61
N ARG A 20 -14.46 1.66 -28.91
CA ARG A 20 -13.13 1.49 -29.53
C ARG A 20 -12.53 2.77 -30.12
N VAL A 21 -13.25 3.89 -30.09
CA VAL A 21 -12.80 5.21 -30.56
C VAL A 21 -12.82 6.16 -29.36
N GLU A 22 -12.01 7.24 -29.34
CA GLU A 22 -11.88 8.21 -28.23
C GLU A 22 -13.20 8.83 -27.70
N GLY A 23 -14.36 8.50 -28.29
CA GLY A 23 -15.67 8.97 -27.83
C GLY A 23 -15.80 10.50 -27.90
N ASP A 24 -16.83 11.05 -27.26
CA ASP A 24 -17.05 12.50 -27.17
C ASP A 24 -16.14 13.17 -26.10
N ALA A 25 -15.15 12.48 -25.53
CA ALA A 25 -14.37 12.97 -24.40
C ALA A 25 -13.61 14.29 -24.68
N PRO A 26 -12.96 14.50 -25.85
CA PRO A 26 -12.36 15.78 -26.19
C PRO A 26 -13.37 16.93 -26.29
N SER A 27 -14.56 16.65 -26.82
CA SER A 27 -15.62 17.64 -27.01
C SER A 27 -16.36 17.95 -25.69
N VAL A 28 -16.51 16.97 -24.80
CA VAL A 28 -16.96 17.20 -23.42
C VAL A 28 -15.93 18.04 -22.65
N ALA A 29 -14.63 17.76 -22.77
CA ALA A 29 -13.59 18.57 -22.15
C ALA A 29 -13.63 20.03 -22.65
N ALA A 30 -13.81 20.23 -23.96
CA ALA A 30 -13.95 21.57 -24.54
C ALA A 30 -15.20 22.30 -24.03
N ASP A 31 -16.34 21.61 -23.91
CA ASP A 31 -17.57 22.19 -23.37
C ASP A 31 -17.46 22.55 -21.89
N VAL A 32 -16.84 21.69 -21.07
CA VAL A 32 -16.53 22.01 -19.65
C VAL A 32 -15.53 23.15 -19.54
N THR A 33 -14.57 23.25 -20.47
CA THR A 33 -13.63 24.38 -20.54
C THR A 33 -14.34 25.69 -20.87
N ALA A 34 -15.31 25.65 -21.79
CA ALA A 34 -16.15 26.81 -22.12
C ALA A 34 -17.15 27.14 -21.00
N ASN A 35 -17.59 26.13 -20.22
CA ASN A 35 -18.62 26.23 -19.20
C ASN A 35 -18.19 25.54 -17.89
N PRO A 36 -17.32 26.16 -17.06
CA PRO A 36 -16.73 25.51 -15.88
C PRO A 36 -17.75 25.06 -14.84
N GLY A 37 -18.95 25.65 -14.82
CA GLY A 37 -20.06 25.22 -13.95
C GLY A 37 -20.52 23.77 -14.18
N LYS A 38 -20.11 23.12 -15.27
CA LYS A 38 -20.37 21.70 -15.55
C LYS A 38 -19.35 20.75 -14.90
N LEU A 39 -18.28 21.27 -14.29
CA LEU A 39 -17.23 20.45 -13.69
C LEU A 39 -17.73 19.50 -12.59
N PRO A 40 -18.64 19.90 -11.67
CA PRO A 40 -19.19 18.98 -10.67
C PRO A 40 -19.96 17.81 -11.31
N GLU A 41 -20.69 18.07 -12.41
CA GLU A 41 -21.40 17.02 -13.17
C GLU A 41 -20.41 16.04 -13.83
N LEU A 42 -19.31 16.55 -14.40
CA LEU A 42 -18.25 15.72 -14.96
C LEU A 42 -17.58 14.83 -13.90
N ILE A 43 -17.30 15.38 -12.71
CA ILE A 43 -16.72 14.63 -11.59
C ILE A 43 -17.67 13.53 -11.12
N ALA A 44 -18.97 13.82 -11.02
CA ALA A 44 -19.98 12.80 -10.68
C ALA A 44 -20.00 11.64 -11.68
N CYS A 45 -19.74 11.90 -12.97
CA CYS A 45 -19.69 10.87 -14.01
C CYS A 45 -18.52 9.88 -13.83
N LEU A 46 -17.51 10.18 -13.01
CA LEU A 46 -16.45 9.22 -12.67
C LEU A 46 -16.98 7.98 -11.94
N PHE A 47 -18.16 8.08 -11.33
CA PHE A 47 -18.81 7.02 -10.54
C PHE A 47 -20.10 6.50 -11.20
N ASP A 48 -20.31 6.81 -12.48
CA ASP A 48 -21.47 6.35 -13.24
C ASP A 48 -21.53 4.82 -13.31
N ALA A 49 -22.74 4.25 -13.41
CA ALA A 49 -22.91 2.80 -13.55
C ALA A 49 -22.31 2.27 -14.87
N ASP A 50 -22.33 3.06 -15.96
CA ASP A 50 -21.74 2.68 -17.25
C ASP A 50 -20.21 2.88 -17.25
N PRO A 51 -19.41 1.79 -17.39
CA PRO A 51 -17.95 1.88 -17.47
C PRO A 51 -17.42 2.80 -18.57
N SER A 52 -18.19 2.99 -19.64
CA SER A 52 -17.82 3.85 -20.77
C SER A 52 -17.94 5.32 -20.40
N VAL A 53 -18.98 5.66 -19.63
CA VAL A 53 -19.17 7.01 -19.10
C VAL A 53 -18.04 7.34 -18.13
N ARG A 54 -17.73 6.45 -17.18
CA ARG A 54 -16.62 6.66 -16.22
C ARG A 54 -15.28 6.89 -16.90
N MET A 55 -14.91 6.02 -17.83
CA MET A 55 -13.66 6.14 -18.60
C MET A 55 -13.57 7.48 -19.33
N ARG A 56 -14.61 7.83 -20.09
CA ARG A 56 -14.63 9.07 -20.89
C ARG A 56 -14.70 10.31 -20.00
N ALA A 57 -15.38 10.24 -18.86
CA ALA A 57 -15.37 11.30 -17.86
C ALA A 57 -13.96 11.53 -17.32
N ALA A 58 -13.22 10.45 -17.03
CA ALA A 58 -11.84 10.52 -16.55
C ALA A 58 -10.89 11.10 -17.62
N ASP A 59 -11.02 10.70 -18.89
CA ASP A 59 -10.28 11.29 -20.01
C ASP A 59 -10.60 12.79 -20.15
N SER A 60 -11.88 13.17 -20.15
CA SER A 60 -12.29 14.57 -20.21
C SER A 60 -11.73 15.39 -19.05
N LEU A 61 -11.77 14.85 -17.82
CA LEU A 61 -11.25 15.52 -16.63
C LEU A 61 -9.73 15.71 -16.70
N GLU A 62 -9.02 14.67 -17.15
CA GLU A 62 -7.58 14.69 -17.36
C GLU A 62 -7.20 15.76 -18.39
N ARG A 63 -7.97 15.91 -19.49
CA ARG A 63 -7.81 16.99 -20.47
C ARG A 63 -8.06 18.38 -19.89
N VAL A 64 -9.15 18.56 -19.14
CA VAL A 64 -9.46 19.85 -18.47
C VAL A 64 -8.32 20.25 -17.53
N SER A 65 -7.77 19.30 -16.77
CA SER A 65 -6.68 19.56 -15.82
C SER A 65 -5.38 20.06 -16.46
N ARG A 66 -5.12 19.73 -17.74
CA ARG A 66 -3.91 20.19 -18.46
C ARG A 66 -3.92 21.71 -18.69
N GLY A 67 -5.10 22.28 -18.96
CA GLY A 67 -5.25 23.71 -19.23
C GLY A 67 -5.61 24.53 -17.99
N ASN A 68 -6.31 23.93 -17.03
CA ASN A 68 -6.91 24.64 -15.89
C ASN A 68 -6.76 23.84 -14.58
N PRO A 69 -5.54 23.59 -14.10
CA PRO A 69 -5.29 22.74 -12.93
C PRO A 69 -6.05 23.18 -11.67
N GLY A 70 -6.07 24.49 -11.39
CA GLY A 70 -6.70 25.04 -10.18
C GLY A 70 -8.24 24.95 -10.14
N TRP A 71 -8.91 24.59 -11.24
CA TRP A 71 -10.37 24.41 -11.23
C TRP A 71 -10.79 23.16 -10.47
N LEU A 72 -9.89 22.20 -10.30
CA LEU A 72 -10.14 20.97 -9.54
C LEU A 72 -9.89 21.16 -8.04
N ASP A 73 -9.29 22.28 -7.62
CA ASP A 73 -8.92 22.53 -6.22
C ASP A 73 -10.10 22.39 -5.24
N PRO A 74 -11.32 22.92 -5.54
CA PRO A 74 -12.49 22.75 -4.67
C PRO A 74 -12.95 21.29 -4.51
N HIS A 75 -12.46 20.38 -5.36
CA HIS A 75 -12.87 18.99 -5.44
C HIS A 75 -11.76 18.01 -5.01
N ILE A 76 -10.57 18.49 -4.60
CA ILE A 76 -9.43 17.63 -4.24
C ILE A 76 -9.81 16.58 -3.20
N GLU A 77 -10.45 16.99 -2.10
CA GLU A 77 -10.78 16.07 -1.00
C GLU A 77 -11.68 14.92 -1.45
N HIS A 78 -12.69 15.25 -2.26
CA HIS A 78 -13.61 14.25 -2.81
C HIS A 78 -12.89 13.35 -3.83
N LEU A 79 -12.09 13.92 -4.73
CA LEU A 79 -11.33 13.16 -5.72
C LEU A 79 -10.35 12.18 -5.06
N LEU A 80 -9.61 12.60 -4.03
CA LEU A 80 -8.66 11.72 -3.34
C LEU A 80 -9.36 10.64 -2.51
N THR A 81 -10.45 10.98 -1.83
CA THR A 81 -11.19 10.02 -1.00
C THR A 81 -11.87 8.97 -1.86
N ASP A 82 -12.57 9.38 -2.90
CA ASP A 82 -13.39 8.48 -3.70
C ASP A 82 -12.55 7.68 -4.70
N ALA A 83 -11.39 8.19 -5.13
CA ALA A 83 -10.48 7.46 -6.01
C ALA A 83 -10.01 6.13 -5.44
N VAL A 84 -10.00 5.97 -4.10
CA VAL A 84 -9.68 4.71 -3.43
C VAL A 84 -10.62 3.58 -3.86
N ALA A 85 -11.91 3.87 -4.06
CA ALA A 85 -12.94 2.89 -4.41
C ALA A 85 -13.01 2.57 -5.91
N ILE A 86 -12.26 3.29 -6.75
CA ILE A 86 -12.30 3.10 -8.20
C ILE A 86 -11.45 1.90 -8.56
N GLU A 87 -12.05 0.84 -9.12
CA GLU A 87 -11.32 -0.35 -9.59
C GLU A 87 -11.00 -0.32 -11.09
N GLN A 88 -11.75 0.45 -11.86
CA GLN A 88 -11.63 0.49 -13.31
C GLN A 88 -10.26 1.07 -13.74
N ALA A 89 -9.49 0.27 -14.48
CA ALA A 89 -8.12 0.60 -14.85
C ALA A 89 -8.00 1.89 -15.67
N GLU A 90 -8.94 2.13 -16.58
CA GLU A 90 -8.92 3.32 -17.43
C GLU A 90 -9.11 4.60 -16.62
N VAL A 91 -9.98 4.56 -15.61
CA VAL A 91 -10.21 5.69 -14.72
C VAL A 91 -8.98 5.94 -13.85
N ARG A 92 -8.40 4.89 -13.27
CA ARG A 92 -7.17 4.99 -12.45
C ARG A 92 -6.02 5.65 -13.21
N TRP A 93 -5.75 5.26 -14.46
CA TRP A 93 -4.62 5.86 -15.19
C TRP A 93 -4.84 7.33 -15.53
N HIS A 94 -6.10 7.77 -15.72
CA HIS A 94 -6.40 9.17 -16.02
C HIS A 94 -6.30 10.01 -14.75
N LEU A 95 -6.79 9.49 -13.62
CA LEU A 95 -6.62 10.12 -12.31
C LEU A 95 -5.14 10.23 -11.92
N ALA A 96 -4.34 9.19 -12.15
CA ALA A 96 -2.89 9.25 -11.90
C ALA A 96 -2.21 10.37 -12.68
N GLN A 97 -2.62 10.62 -13.93
CA GLN A 97 -2.10 11.74 -14.73
C GLN A 97 -2.63 13.12 -14.30
N THR A 98 -3.75 13.14 -13.57
CA THR A 98 -4.40 14.37 -13.11
C THR A 98 -3.83 14.84 -11.77
N MET A 99 -3.60 13.92 -10.83
CA MET A 99 -3.20 14.21 -9.44
C MET A 99 -1.97 15.14 -9.31
N PRO A 100 -0.87 14.97 -10.06
CA PRO A 100 0.30 15.85 -9.94
C PRO A 100 0.07 17.30 -10.36
N ARG A 101 -1.01 17.56 -11.09
CA ARG A 101 -1.38 18.90 -11.57
C ARG A 101 -2.19 19.68 -10.53
N LEU A 102 -2.74 19.02 -9.52
CA LEU A 102 -3.59 19.62 -8.50
C LEU A 102 -2.76 20.48 -7.52
N THR A 103 -3.38 21.51 -6.95
CA THR A 103 -2.76 22.32 -5.90
C THR A 103 -2.90 21.63 -4.54
N LEU A 104 -2.15 20.54 -4.34
CA LEU A 104 -2.20 19.74 -3.12
C LEU A 104 -1.42 20.40 -1.97
N ASN A 105 -1.99 20.40 -0.76
CA ASN A 105 -1.23 20.59 0.48
C ASN A 105 -0.43 19.32 0.84
N ASP A 106 0.39 19.38 1.89
CA ASP A 106 1.32 18.28 2.23
C ASP A 106 0.59 16.97 2.57
N ASP A 107 -0.49 17.01 3.36
CA ASP A 107 -1.32 15.84 3.68
C ASP A 107 -1.95 15.23 2.43
N GLN A 108 -2.57 16.06 1.60
CA GLN A 108 -3.19 15.65 0.35
C GLN A 108 -2.16 15.05 -0.62
N ARG A 109 -0.95 15.62 -0.66
CA ARG A 109 0.14 15.12 -1.49
C ARG A 109 0.62 13.75 -1.02
N HIS A 110 0.77 13.58 0.30
CA HIS A 110 1.12 12.29 0.88
C HIS A 110 0.04 11.23 0.61
N ARG A 111 -1.24 11.55 0.81
CA ARG A 111 -2.37 10.66 0.49
C ARG A 111 -2.40 10.28 -0.98
N ALA A 112 -2.17 11.23 -1.89
CA ALA A 112 -2.06 10.94 -3.32
C ALA A 112 -0.89 10.00 -3.61
N ALA A 113 0.28 10.23 -3.02
CA ALA A 113 1.45 9.37 -3.19
C ALA A 113 1.20 7.93 -2.68
N VAL A 114 0.55 7.75 -1.53
CA VAL A 114 0.17 6.43 -0.99
C VAL A 114 -0.78 5.70 -1.95
N LEU A 115 -1.81 6.38 -2.47
CA LEU A 115 -2.75 5.80 -3.41
C LEU A 115 -2.07 5.39 -4.73
N LEU A 116 -1.17 6.22 -5.24
CA LEU A 116 -0.41 5.92 -6.46
C LEU A 116 0.58 4.78 -6.26
N ALA A 117 1.24 4.70 -5.10
CA ALA A 117 2.10 3.58 -4.75
C ALA A 117 1.31 2.26 -4.69
N ASP A 118 0.13 2.26 -4.08
CA ASP A 118 -0.78 1.11 -4.10
C ASP A 118 -1.12 0.68 -5.54
N TRP A 119 -1.51 1.63 -6.40
CA TRP A 119 -1.83 1.33 -7.80
C TRP A 119 -0.63 0.79 -8.59
N PHE A 120 0.58 1.27 -8.32
CA PHE A 120 1.80 0.76 -8.93
C PHE A 120 2.10 -0.68 -8.52
N GLU A 121 1.93 -1.01 -7.24
CA GLU A 121 2.20 -2.36 -6.73
C GLU A 121 1.10 -3.34 -7.16
N ASN A 122 -0.16 -2.98 -6.93
CA ASN A 122 -1.26 -3.93 -6.90
C ASN A 122 -2.11 -3.96 -8.17
N SER A 123 -2.01 -2.98 -9.09
CA SER A 123 -2.83 -3.00 -10.30
C SER A 123 -2.40 -4.10 -11.28
N PRO A 124 -3.33 -4.86 -11.87
CA PRO A 124 -2.99 -5.77 -12.98
C PRO A 124 -2.70 -5.02 -14.29
N SER A 125 -3.02 -3.72 -14.37
CA SER A 125 -2.85 -2.92 -15.58
C SER A 125 -1.46 -2.28 -15.64
N ARG A 126 -0.67 -2.68 -16.65
CA ARG A 126 0.64 -2.09 -16.96
C ARG A 126 0.58 -0.58 -17.19
N ILE A 127 -0.53 -0.08 -17.75
CA ILE A 127 -0.73 1.36 -17.99
C ILE A 127 -0.94 2.09 -16.66
N VAL A 128 -1.75 1.53 -15.77
CA VAL A 128 -1.96 2.10 -14.42
C VAL A 128 -0.64 2.16 -13.67
N LYS A 129 0.15 1.08 -13.66
CA LYS A 129 1.48 1.06 -13.02
C LYS A 129 2.40 2.15 -13.59
N ALA A 130 2.49 2.25 -14.91
CA ALA A 130 3.32 3.26 -15.58
C ALA A 130 2.87 4.70 -15.29
N SER A 131 1.56 4.95 -15.28
CA SER A 131 1.01 6.28 -14.97
C SER A 131 1.20 6.64 -13.49
N ALA A 132 1.03 5.68 -12.58
CA ALA A 132 1.25 5.90 -11.16
C ALA A 132 2.72 6.18 -10.83
N LEU A 133 3.64 5.46 -11.46
CA LEU A 133 5.08 5.72 -11.34
C LEU A 133 5.45 7.13 -11.79
N GLN A 134 4.95 7.56 -12.95
CA GLN A 134 5.16 8.93 -13.42
C GLN A 134 4.61 9.94 -12.42
N ALA A 135 3.38 9.72 -11.95
CA ALA A 135 2.70 10.65 -11.07
C ALA A 135 3.43 10.88 -9.74
N VAL A 136 3.96 9.82 -9.12
CA VAL A 136 4.74 9.96 -7.88
C VAL A 136 6.05 10.72 -8.13
N VAL A 137 6.70 10.49 -9.27
CA VAL A 137 7.90 11.24 -9.65
C VAL A 137 7.58 12.73 -9.88
N ASP A 138 6.49 13.04 -10.57
CA ASP A 138 6.04 14.42 -10.78
C ASP A 138 5.67 15.12 -9.46
N LEU A 139 5.09 14.39 -8.50
CA LEU A 139 4.82 14.92 -7.15
C LEU A 139 6.11 15.19 -6.37
N ALA A 140 7.10 14.30 -6.49
CA ALA A 140 8.39 14.41 -5.80
C ALA A 140 9.30 15.54 -6.35
N GLU A 141 9.04 16.06 -7.55
CA GLU A 141 9.67 17.30 -8.02
C GLU A 141 9.42 18.46 -7.06
N ARG A 142 8.20 18.52 -6.52
CA ARG A 142 7.72 19.61 -5.67
C ARG A 142 7.80 19.30 -4.18
N ASP A 143 8.12 18.06 -3.82
CA ASP A 143 8.17 17.59 -2.44
C ASP A 143 9.40 16.69 -2.19
N PRO A 144 10.41 17.19 -1.46
CA PRO A 144 11.58 16.42 -1.05
C PRO A 144 11.28 15.11 -0.31
N GLU A 145 10.21 15.06 0.50
CA GLU A 145 9.90 13.88 1.31
C GLU A 145 9.46 12.70 0.45
N LEU A 146 8.86 12.98 -0.71
CA LEU A 146 8.41 11.95 -1.66
C LEU A 146 9.53 11.40 -2.55
N ARG A 147 10.73 11.98 -2.54
CA ARG A 147 11.85 11.53 -3.39
C ARG A 147 12.29 10.11 -3.06
N ALA A 148 12.27 9.72 -1.79
CA ALA A 148 12.60 8.36 -1.38
C ALA A 148 11.61 7.34 -1.97
N THR A 149 10.31 7.64 -1.88
CA THR A 149 9.23 6.82 -2.45
C THR A 149 9.35 6.72 -3.97
N ALA A 150 9.57 7.85 -4.65
CA ALA A 150 9.75 7.89 -6.10
C ALA A 150 10.96 7.06 -6.56
N ALA A 151 12.09 7.18 -5.86
CA ALA A 151 13.31 6.41 -6.14
C ALA A 151 13.09 4.90 -5.93
N GLU A 152 12.38 4.51 -4.88
CA GLU A 152 12.04 3.11 -4.65
C GLU A 152 11.17 2.53 -5.77
N MET A 153 10.10 3.24 -6.15
CA MET A 153 9.20 2.81 -7.22
C MET A 153 9.93 2.73 -8.57
N LEU A 154 10.81 3.68 -8.89
CA LEU A 154 11.67 3.64 -10.08
C LEU A 154 12.58 2.42 -10.06
N GLY A 155 13.26 2.15 -8.94
CA GLY A 155 14.12 0.97 -8.80
C GLY A 155 13.36 -0.34 -8.99
N ARG A 156 12.16 -0.47 -8.40
CA ARG A 156 11.28 -1.64 -8.60
C ARG A 156 10.85 -1.78 -10.06
N ALA A 157 10.45 -0.69 -10.70
CA ALA A 157 10.06 -0.67 -12.11
C ALA A 157 11.21 -1.09 -13.04
N MET A 158 12.45 -0.68 -12.74
CA MET A 158 13.64 -1.06 -13.52
C MET A 158 14.01 -2.54 -13.35
N ARG A 159 13.73 -3.14 -12.19
CA ARG A 159 13.93 -4.58 -11.91
C ARG A 159 12.74 -5.45 -12.31
N SER A 160 11.62 -4.86 -12.74
CA SER A 160 10.44 -5.60 -13.16
C SER A 160 10.75 -6.45 -14.40
N ASP A 161 10.19 -7.66 -14.42
CA ASP A 161 10.13 -8.56 -15.56
C ASP A 161 9.27 -8.03 -16.73
N VAL A 162 8.55 -6.92 -16.54
CA VAL A 162 7.72 -6.26 -17.56
C VAL A 162 8.56 -5.23 -18.35
N PRO A 163 8.95 -5.51 -19.61
CA PRO A 163 9.88 -4.64 -20.34
C PRO A 163 9.37 -3.23 -20.59
N SER A 164 8.06 -3.07 -20.81
CA SER A 164 7.43 -1.76 -21.04
C SER A 164 7.48 -0.87 -19.79
N LEU A 165 7.46 -1.47 -18.59
CA LEU A 165 7.52 -0.73 -17.33
C LEU A 165 8.97 -0.30 -17.03
N ALA A 166 9.93 -1.20 -17.23
CA ALA A 166 11.35 -0.88 -17.12
C ALA A 166 11.77 0.22 -18.10
N GLU A 167 11.29 0.17 -19.36
CA GLU A 167 11.57 1.21 -20.35
C GLU A 167 10.91 2.56 -19.98
N ARG A 168 9.70 2.52 -19.43
CA ARG A 168 9.06 3.73 -18.92
C ARG A 168 9.89 4.35 -17.80
N ALA A 169 10.36 3.56 -16.83
CA ALA A 169 11.20 4.04 -15.74
C ALA A 169 12.51 4.69 -16.24
N ARG A 170 13.20 4.05 -17.21
CA ARG A 170 14.39 4.64 -17.84
C ARG A 170 14.10 5.98 -18.51
N ARG A 171 12.96 6.11 -19.18
CA ARG A 171 12.57 7.38 -19.81
C ARG A 171 12.23 8.45 -18.79
N ILE A 172 11.59 8.10 -17.68
CA ILE A 172 11.30 9.03 -16.58
C ILE A 172 12.60 9.56 -15.97
N LEU A 173 13.64 8.73 -15.89
CA LEU A 173 14.95 9.13 -15.37
C LEU A 173 15.78 10.01 -16.32
N LYS A 174 15.42 10.19 -17.59
CA LYS A 174 16.24 10.97 -18.55
C LYS A 174 16.13 12.50 -18.37
N PRO A 175 14.94 13.09 -18.13
CA PRO A 175 14.78 14.54 -17.96
C PRO A 175 15.26 15.07 -16.61
N PHE A 176 15.21 14.21 -15.59
CA PHE A 176 15.88 14.45 -14.33
C PHE A 176 17.33 14.08 -14.58
N GLU A 177 18.27 15.03 -14.62
CA GLU A 177 19.68 14.67 -14.45
C GLU A 177 19.85 14.12 -13.03
N VAL A 178 19.34 12.91 -12.81
CA VAL A 178 19.51 12.16 -11.58
C VAL A 178 21.00 11.94 -11.49
N ASP A 179 21.62 12.49 -10.45
CA ASP A 179 23.03 12.27 -10.23
C ASP A 179 23.30 10.75 -10.29
N ALA A 180 24.45 10.38 -10.84
CA ALA A 180 24.80 8.97 -10.95
C ALA A 180 24.73 8.26 -9.59
N ALA A 181 24.81 9.00 -8.48
CA ALA A 181 24.68 8.49 -7.11
C ALA A 181 23.25 8.05 -6.74
N THR A 182 22.21 8.77 -7.14
CA THR A 182 20.79 8.50 -6.86
C THR A 182 20.30 7.40 -7.79
N LEU A 183 20.73 7.43 -9.05
CA LEU A 183 20.48 6.32 -9.96
C LEU A 183 21.22 5.06 -9.49
N SER A 184 22.47 5.17 -9.04
CA SER A 184 23.22 4.07 -8.43
C SER A 184 22.61 3.61 -7.11
N ALA A 185 22.01 4.48 -6.30
CA ALA A 185 21.30 4.08 -5.08
C ALA A 185 19.97 3.35 -5.38
N ALA A 186 19.25 3.77 -6.43
CA ALA A 186 18.01 3.13 -6.88
C ALA A 186 18.24 1.81 -7.65
N LEU A 187 19.36 1.74 -8.39
CA LEU A 187 19.79 0.62 -9.22
C LEU A 187 20.76 -0.34 -8.55
N ALA A 188 21.44 0.07 -7.48
CA ALA A 188 22.24 -0.83 -6.69
C ALA A 188 21.34 -2.03 -6.40
N PRO A 189 21.76 -3.26 -6.71
CA PRO A 189 21.15 -4.40 -6.04
C PRO A 189 21.25 -4.01 -4.58
N ARG A 190 20.10 -3.88 -3.90
CA ARG A 190 20.12 -3.59 -2.47
C ARG A 190 21.09 -4.62 -1.93
N GLU A 191 22.23 -4.17 -1.41
CA GLU A 191 22.83 -4.92 -0.32
C GLU A 191 21.65 -5.16 0.62
N HIS A 192 21.39 -6.43 0.95
CA HIS A 192 20.28 -6.80 1.80
C HIS A 192 20.40 -6.04 3.13
N SER A 193 19.90 -4.80 3.21
CA SER A 193 19.40 -4.16 4.43
C SER A 193 18.00 -4.72 4.74
N GLY A 194 17.81 -6.00 4.39
CA GLY A 194 16.67 -6.80 4.77
C GLY A 194 16.79 -7.10 6.24
N LEU A 195 15.69 -6.92 6.96
CA LEU A 195 15.55 -7.52 8.29
C LEU A 195 15.96 -8.98 8.17
N THR A 196 16.86 -9.42 9.03
CA THR A 196 17.14 -10.84 9.17
C THR A 196 16.15 -11.38 10.19
N LEU A 197 15.36 -12.37 9.78
CA LEU A 197 14.37 -13.02 10.61
C LEU A 197 14.88 -14.41 10.97
N SER A 198 15.00 -14.74 12.24
CA SER A 198 15.27 -16.10 12.68
C SER A 198 13.99 -16.78 13.12
N VAL A 199 13.77 -18.01 12.66
CA VAL A 199 12.68 -18.85 13.15
C VAL A 199 13.10 -19.47 14.49
N LEU A 200 12.34 -19.22 15.55
CA LEU A 200 12.59 -19.86 16.84
C LEU A 200 12.23 -21.36 16.77
N PRO A 201 13.03 -22.25 17.39
CA PRO A 201 12.78 -23.68 17.36
C PRO A 201 11.53 -24.09 18.16
N GLU A 202 11.16 -23.34 19.19
CA GLU A 202 10.05 -23.67 20.07
C GLU A 202 8.69 -23.56 19.36
N ARG A 203 7.76 -24.42 19.80
CA ARG A 203 6.33 -24.24 19.58
C ARG A 203 5.74 -23.50 20.77
N LEU A 204 4.96 -22.47 20.47
CA LEU A 204 4.46 -21.53 21.46
C LEU A 204 2.93 -21.60 21.58
N ALA A 205 2.43 -21.10 22.69
CA ALA A 205 1.02 -20.93 22.96
C ALA A 205 0.75 -19.55 23.55
N VAL A 206 -0.42 -19.01 23.22
CA VAL A 206 -0.99 -17.83 23.89
C VAL A 206 -2.17 -18.30 24.73
N ALA A 207 -2.03 -18.21 26.06
CA ALA A 207 -3.04 -18.62 27.03
C ALA A 207 -3.74 -17.40 27.63
N GLN A 208 -5.03 -17.55 27.94
CA GLN A 208 -5.85 -16.52 28.57
C GLN A 208 -6.22 -16.95 29.99
N LEU A 209 -5.96 -16.08 30.95
CA LEU A 209 -6.37 -16.22 32.34
C LEU A 209 -7.21 -14.99 32.76
N PRO A 210 -8.01 -15.11 33.84
CA PRO A 210 -8.71 -13.98 34.44
C PRO A 210 -7.77 -12.80 34.81
N PRO A 211 -8.26 -11.55 34.76
CA PRO A 211 -7.44 -10.35 34.99
C PRO A 211 -6.90 -10.24 36.41
N GLU A 212 -7.54 -10.89 37.38
CA GLU A 212 -7.15 -10.89 38.80
C GLU A 212 -6.12 -11.97 39.14
N GLU A 213 -5.90 -12.95 38.24
CA GLU A 213 -5.03 -14.08 38.52
C GLU A 213 -3.57 -13.63 38.66
N GLY A 214 -2.80 -14.24 39.56
CA GLY A 214 -1.37 -13.99 39.69
C GLY A 214 -0.58 -14.55 38.50
N LEU A 215 0.74 -14.33 38.48
CA LEU A 215 1.59 -15.04 37.53
C LEU A 215 1.49 -16.56 37.79
N PRO A 216 1.15 -17.38 36.78
CA PRO A 216 0.93 -18.79 36.99
C PRO A 216 2.23 -19.53 37.31
N SER A 217 2.16 -20.57 38.15
CA SER A 217 3.34 -21.35 38.57
C SER A 217 3.96 -22.20 37.46
N TRP A 218 3.22 -22.44 36.37
CA TRP A 218 3.70 -23.15 35.18
C TRP A 218 4.44 -22.23 34.20
N LEU A 219 4.48 -20.91 34.45
CA LEU A 219 5.27 -19.96 33.67
C LEU A 219 6.76 -20.09 34.05
N ASP A 220 7.60 -20.37 33.07
CA ASP A 220 9.04 -20.46 33.25
C ASP A 220 9.73 -19.27 32.58
N TRP A 221 10.23 -18.33 33.38
CA TRP A 221 10.93 -17.13 32.89
C TRP A 221 12.30 -17.43 32.26
N THR A 222 12.76 -18.69 32.31
CA THR A 222 14.00 -19.11 31.66
C THR A 222 13.81 -19.54 30.20
N ASP A 223 12.56 -19.66 29.74
CA ASP A 223 12.27 -19.97 28.33
C ASP A 223 12.74 -18.82 27.40
N PRO A 224 13.25 -19.11 26.19
CA PRO A 224 13.82 -18.08 25.30
C PRO A 224 12.85 -16.98 24.85
N LEU A 225 11.55 -17.28 24.80
CA LEU A 225 10.49 -16.30 24.55
C LEU A 225 9.31 -16.60 25.46
N VAL A 226 9.11 -15.71 26.42
CA VAL A 226 8.07 -15.80 27.45
C VAL A 226 7.57 -14.40 27.77
N GLY A 227 6.26 -14.25 27.95
CA GLY A 227 5.64 -12.95 28.18
C GLY A 227 4.35 -13.07 28.98
N ALA A 228 4.09 -12.05 29.79
CA ALA A 228 2.84 -11.89 30.51
C ALA A 228 2.34 -10.46 30.32
N THR A 229 1.11 -10.32 29.85
CA THR A 229 0.47 -9.01 29.63
C THR A 229 -0.87 -9.00 30.31
N ARG A 230 -1.04 -8.10 31.29
CA ARG A 230 -2.31 -7.90 31.98
C ARG A 230 -3.01 -6.68 31.41
N THR A 231 -4.30 -6.82 31.16
CA THR A 231 -5.23 -5.72 30.87
C THR A 231 -6.31 -5.68 31.96
N GLY A 232 -7.25 -4.74 31.88
CA GLY A 232 -8.44 -4.77 32.75
C GLY A 232 -9.38 -5.94 32.47
N GLU A 233 -9.14 -6.69 31.39
CA GLU A 233 -10.04 -7.75 30.91
C GLU A 233 -9.43 -9.15 31.06
N GLU A 234 -8.11 -9.28 31.01
CA GLU A 234 -7.43 -10.58 31.05
C GLU A 234 -5.96 -10.51 31.49
N LEU A 235 -5.40 -11.69 31.78
CA LEU A 235 -3.96 -11.94 31.81
C LEU A 235 -3.62 -12.87 30.63
N SER A 236 -2.92 -12.34 29.64
CA SER A 236 -2.42 -13.08 28.48
C SER A 236 -1.00 -13.58 28.74
N ILE A 237 -0.77 -14.87 28.49
CA ILE A 237 0.53 -15.53 28.71
C ILE A 237 1.04 -16.11 27.40
N LEU A 238 2.20 -15.64 26.95
CA LEU A 238 2.98 -16.25 25.88
C LEU A 238 4.05 -17.16 26.50
N CYS A 239 4.06 -18.44 26.14
CA CYS A 239 5.07 -19.41 26.60
C CYS A 239 5.17 -20.59 25.63
N ARG A 240 6.02 -21.58 25.93
CA ARG A 240 6.02 -22.87 25.20
C ARG A 240 4.69 -23.59 25.34
N GLU A 241 4.22 -24.23 24.28
CA GLU A 241 2.90 -24.88 24.27
C GLU A 241 2.77 -26.10 25.20
N ASP A 242 3.90 -26.72 25.56
CA ASP A 242 4.00 -27.85 26.47
C ASP A 242 3.90 -27.45 27.96
N ARG A 243 4.06 -26.16 28.28
CA ARG A 243 3.87 -25.62 29.63
C ARG A 243 2.41 -25.42 30.00
N VAL A 244 1.56 -25.22 29.00
CA VAL A 244 0.16 -24.85 29.22
C VAL A 244 -0.66 -26.07 29.65
N PRO A 245 -1.23 -26.08 30.88
CA PRO A 245 -2.08 -27.17 31.35
C PRO A 245 -3.34 -27.34 30.50
N ASP A 246 -3.83 -28.58 30.38
CA ASP A 246 -4.96 -28.91 29.49
C ASP A 246 -6.28 -28.19 29.83
N HIS A 247 -6.45 -27.77 31.09
CA HIS A 247 -7.64 -27.05 31.54
C HIS A 247 -7.58 -25.53 31.29
N VAL A 248 -6.42 -25.00 30.89
CA VAL A 248 -6.25 -23.56 30.61
C VAL A 248 -6.65 -23.28 29.17
N ARG A 249 -7.49 -22.27 28.96
CA ARG A 249 -7.85 -21.80 27.63
C ARG A 249 -6.61 -21.24 26.94
N ALA A 250 -6.19 -21.87 25.86
CA ALA A 250 -5.04 -21.41 25.10
C ALA A 250 -5.12 -21.77 23.63
N GLN A 251 -4.46 -20.96 22.81
CA GLN A 251 -4.22 -21.25 21.42
C GLN A 251 -2.77 -21.74 21.27
N LYS A 252 -2.59 -23.05 21.11
CA LYS A 252 -1.30 -23.73 20.89
C LYS A 252 -0.93 -23.73 19.40
N GLY A 253 0.27 -24.19 19.05
CA GLY A 253 0.72 -24.36 17.66
C GLY A 253 1.19 -23.08 16.99
N TRP A 254 1.80 -22.16 17.75
CA TRP A 254 2.44 -20.96 17.18
C TRP A 254 3.93 -21.20 16.92
N ARG A 255 4.46 -20.52 15.90
CA ARG A 255 5.90 -20.43 15.58
C ARG A 255 6.27 -18.97 15.43
N ALA A 256 7.42 -18.57 15.95
CA ALA A 256 7.85 -17.18 15.98
C ALA A 256 8.98 -16.90 14.97
N PHE A 257 8.84 -15.80 14.24
CA PHE A 257 9.94 -15.08 13.60
C PHE A 257 10.43 -14.00 14.55
N LYS A 258 11.73 -14.04 14.90
CA LYS A 258 12.42 -12.99 15.64
C LYS A 258 13.15 -12.09 14.65
N VAL A 259 13.04 -10.78 14.81
CA VAL A 259 13.90 -9.83 14.08
C VAL A 259 15.30 -9.81 14.73
N GLU A 260 16.34 -10.05 13.94
CA GLU A 260 17.73 -10.04 14.43
C GLU A 260 18.35 -8.65 14.45
N GLY A 261 19.21 -8.44 15.46
CA GLY A 261 19.84 -7.15 15.77
C GLY A 261 19.03 -6.31 16.76
N PRO A 262 19.67 -5.39 17.51
CA PRO A 262 18.94 -4.37 18.23
C PRO A 262 18.31 -3.42 17.19
N LEU A 263 17.00 -3.23 17.29
CA LEU A 263 16.32 -2.21 16.52
C LEU A 263 16.69 -0.85 17.13
N ASP A 264 17.37 -0.01 16.34
CA ASP A 264 17.43 1.42 16.64
C ASP A 264 15.99 1.96 16.69
N PHE A 265 15.62 2.67 17.76
CA PHE A 265 14.31 3.31 17.92
C PHE A 265 13.98 4.32 16.79
N SER A 266 14.97 4.72 15.99
CA SER A 266 14.78 5.50 14.76
C SER A 266 14.26 4.69 13.56
N LEU A 267 14.21 3.35 13.65
CA LEU A 267 13.71 2.47 12.59
C LEU A 267 12.18 2.47 12.57
N PHE A 268 11.61 3.13 11.57
CA PHE A 268 10.17 3.13 11.33
C PHE A 268 9.74 1.95 10.45
N GLY A 269 8.52 1.44 10.69
CA GLY A 269 7.87 0.49 9.78
C GLY A 269 8.39 -0.96 9.83
N VAL A 270 9.18 -1.34 10.83
CA VAL A 270 9.70 -2.72 10.99
C VAL A 270 8.56 -3.74 11.02
N LEU A 271 7.58 -3.56 11.92
CA LEU A 271 6.43 -4.45 12.01
C LEU A 271 5.58 -4.43 10.73
N ALA A 272 5.38 -3.26 10.10
CA ALA A 272 4.63 -3.15 8.85
C ALA A 272 5.28 -3.94 7.71
N ARG A 273 6.63 -3.93 7.63
CA ARG A 273 7.39 -4.68 6.63
C ARG A 273 7.20 -6.20 6.75
N ILE A 274 6.82 -6.69 7.93
CA ILE A 274 6.50 -8.11 8.16
C ILE A 274 4.99 -8.35 8.04
N ALA A 275 4.16 -7.50 8.65
CA ALA A 275 2.72 -7.69 8.75
C ALA A 275 1.99 -7.50 7.41
N VAL A 276 2.36 -6.50 6.61
CA VAL A 276 1.71 -6.23 5.31
C VAL A 276 1.77 -7.42 4.34
N PRO A 277 2.95 -8.01 4.03
CA PRO A 277 3.01 -9.12 3.09
C PRO A 277 2.33 -10.38 3.65
N LEU A 278 2.39 -10.63 4.97
CA LEU A 278 1.66 -11.74 5.59
C LEU A 278 0.14 -11.55 5.51
N ALA A 279 -0.35 -10.33 5.72
CA ALA A 279 -1.76 -10.00 5.57
C ALA A 279 -2.24 -10.16 4.11
N GLN A 280 -1.45 -9.71 3.13
CA GLN A 280 -1.73 -9.93 1.70
C GLN A 280 -1.76 -11.42 1.35
N ALA A 281 -0.90 -12.21 1.98
CA ALA A 281 -0.91 -13.67 1.88
C ALA A 281 -1.99 -14.34 2.74
N HIS A 282 -2.87 -13.59 3.41
CA HIS A 282 -3.91 -14.11 4.29
C HIS A 282 -3.37 -15.02 5.40
N VAL A 283 -2.19 -14.70 5.94
CA VAL A 283 -1.57 -15.39 7.08
C VAL A 283 -1.87 -14.58 8.35
N PRO A 284 -2.69 -15.10 9.28
CA PRO A 284 -2.94 -14.44 10.55
C PRO A 284 -1.65 -14.37 11.38
N ILE A 285 -1.45 -13.24 12.05
CA ILE A 285 -0.28 -13.03 12.91
C ILE A 285 -0.67 -12.70 14.35
N PHE A 286 0.24 -13.01 15.26
CA PHE A 286 0.26 -12.47 16.61
C PHE A 286 1.62 -11.78 16.81
N ALA A 287 1.63 -10.48 17.09
CA ALA A 287 2.87 -9.71 17.18
C ALA A 287 3.15 -9.29 18.62
N ILE A 288 4.41 -9.39 19.05
CA ILE A 288 4.90 -8.86 20.32
C ILE A 288 6.17 -8.07 20.08
N SER A 289 6.16 -6.84 20.57
CA SER A 289 7.33 -5.96 20.63
C SER A 289 8.02 -6.13 21.98
N THR A 290 9.34 -6.11 21.97
CA THR A 290 10.18 -6.01 23.17
C THR A 290 10.96 -4.69 23.12
N TYR A 291 11.80 -4.44 24.13
CA TYR A 291 12.66 -3.26 24.11
C TYR A 291 13.62 -3.25 22.91
N ASP A 292 14.24 -4.40 22.61
CA ASP A 292 15.28 -4.48 21.57
C ASP A 292 14.76 -4.88 20.20
N THR A 293 13.65 -5.64 20.13
CA THR A 293 13.24 -6.27 18.87
C THR A 293 11.75 -6.66 18.82
N GLU A 294 11.31 -7.07 17.64
CA GLU A 294 9.97 -7.55 17.34
C GLU A 294 9.95 -9.08 17.15
N TYR A 295 8.85 -9.69 17.59
CA TYR A 295 8.50 -11.08 17.35
C TYR A 295 7.16 -11.15 16.63
N VAL A 296 7.11 -11.86 15.51
CA VAL A 296 5.88 -12.11 14.76
C VAL A 296 5.60 -13.59 14.74
N LEU A 297 4.50 -14.00 15.35
CA LEU A 297 4.08 -15.38 15.45
C LEU A 297 3.05 -15.69 14.36
N VAL A 298 3.20 -16.86 13.74
CA VAL A 298 2.26 -17.44 12.78
C VAL A 298 1.84 -18.84 13.24
N ARG A 299 0.74 -19.36 12.70
CA ARG A 299 0.36 -20.76 12.93
C ARG A 299 1.46 -21.68 12.39
N ALA A 300 1.72 -22.79 13.09
CA ALA A 300 2.73 -23.76 12.68
C ALA A 300 2.48 -24.28 11.24
N ASP A 301 1.22 -24.44 10.86
CA ASP A 301 0.80 -24.90 9.54
C ASP A 301 1.03 -23.84 8.45
N ASP A 302 1.13 -22.56 8.82
CA ASP A 302 1.41 -21.44 7.91
C ASP A 302 2.90 -21.07 7.85
N LEU A 303 3.76 -21.72 8.66
CA LEU A 303 5.17 -21.31 8.80
C LEU A 303 5.94 -21.30 7.48
N ASP A 304 5.76 -22.34 6.65
CA ASP A 304 6.46 -22.46 5.36
C ASP A 304 6.02 -21.37 4.39
N ARG A 305 4.71 -21.20 4.23
CA ARG A 305 4.13 -20.13 3.42
C ARG A 305 4.56 -18.74 3.90
N ALA A 306 4.54 -18.51 5.21
CA ALA A 306 4.97 -17.25 5.80
C ALA A 306 6.45 -16.97 5.53
N ALA A 307 7.31 -17.99 5.68
CA ALA A 307 8.74 -17.87 5.41
C ALA A 307 9.00 -17.58 3.92
N GLU A 308 8.29 -18.24 3.00
CA GLU A 308 8.40 -18.00 1.56
C GLU A 308 8.00 -16.56 1.19
N VAL A 309 6.89 -16.07 1.75
CA VAL A 309 6.41 -14.69 1.53
C VAL A 309 7.42 -13.68 2.07
N LEU A 310 7.93 -13.89 3.28
CA LEU A 310 8.89 -12.99 3.91
C LEU A 310 10.27 -13.02 3.23
N ALA A 311 10.69 -14.18 2.71
CA ALA A 311 11.96 -14.34 1.99
C ALA A 311 12.05 -13.49 0.71
N GLN A 312 10.92 -12.97 0.20
CA GLN A 312 10.91 -12.04 -0.94
C GLN A 312 11.48 -10.66 -0.58
N ILE A 313 11.51 -10.29 0.70
CA ILE A 313 11.83 -8.93 1.17
C ILE A 313 12.76 -8.87 2.38
N CYS A 314 13.01 -10.03 3.01
CA CYS A 314 13.81 -10.24 4.22
C CYS A 314 14.72 -11.46 4.06
N THR A 315 15.76 -11.56 4.89
CA THR A 315 16.55 -12.79 5.00
C THR A 315 15.91 -13.67 6.07
N VAL A 316 15.39 -14.84 5.70
CA VAL A 316 14.78 -15.78 6.68
C VAL A 316 15.78 -16.90 6.98
N VAL A 317 16.17 -17.02 8.24
CA VAL A 317 17.09 -18.03 8.75
C VAL A 317 16.31 -19.05 9.56
N ARG A 318 16.39 -20.32 9.15
CA ARG A 318 15.93 -21.45 9.96
C ARG A 318 17.16 -22.05 10.63
N LYS A 319 17.19 -22.03 11.95
CA LYS A 319 18.13 -22.87 12.69
C LYS A 319 17.53 -24.27 12.69
N ASP A 320 18.20 -25.19 12.01
CA ASP A 320 17.86 -26.61 12.14
C ASP A 320 17.97 -26.98 13.63
N ALA A 321 16.92 -27.65 14.14
CA ALA A 321 16.83 -28.11 15.52
C ALA A 321 17.78 -29.29 15.79
#